data_AF-A0AAV8WU64-F1
#
_entry.id   AF-A0AAV8WU64-F1
#
_cell.length_a   1.000
_cell.length_b   1.000
_cell.length_c   1.000
_cell.angle_alpha   90.00
_cell.angle_beta   90.00
_cell.angle_gamma   90.00
#
_symmetry.space_group_name_H-M   'P 1'
#
loop_
_entity.id
_entity.type
_entity.pdbx_description
1 polymer ?
#
loop_
_entity_poly.entity_id
_entity_poly.type
_entity_poly.pdbx_seq_one_letter_code
_entity_poly.pdbx_strand_id
1 'polypeptide(L)'
;MKSRESGIRAGLLRTYTSMNQDLLDYSDAWQYIPLVYAISFLHTVVQERRKFGPLGWNIPYEFNSADWLSSCLFLQNHLDDIDPKKGISWQTLR
;
A
#
# COMPACT_ATOMS: atom_id res chain seq x y z
N MET A 1 18.85 5.98 -22.15
CA MET A 1 18.10 6.55 -21.01
C MET A 1 16.78 5.79 -20.92
N LYS A 2 16.67 4.77 -20.04
CA LYS A 2 15.49 3.89 -19.98
C LYS A 2 14.33 4.72 -19.45
N SER A 3 13.29 4.96 -20.27
CA SER A 3 12.10 5.68 -19.82
C SER A 3 11.52 4.95 -18.61
N ARG A 4 11.47 5.63 -17.46
CA ARG A 4 10.78 5.10 -16.28
C ARG A 4 9.33 4.90 -16.71
N GLU A 5 8.89 3.66 -16.79
CA GLU A 5 7.51 3.33 -17.14
C GLU A 5 6.59 4.10 -16.19
N SER A 6 5.66 4.87 -16.76
CA SER A 6 4.87 5.87 -16.03
C SER A 6 3.39 5.50 -16.04
N GLY A 7 2.68 5.85 -14.98
CA GLY A 7 1.27 5.55 -14.81
C GLY A 7 1.02 4.48 -13.74
N ILE A 8 -0.25 4.36 -13.35
CA ILE A 8 -0.68 3.49 -12.23
C ILE A 8 -0.28 2.03 -12.47
N ARG A 9 -0.46 1.52 -13.69
CA ARG A 9 -0.10 0.11 -14.00
C ARG A 9 1.40 -0.16 -13.81
N ALA A 10 2.26 0.75 -14.28
CA ALA A 10 3.70 0.62 -14.13
C ALA A 10 4.15 0.78 -12.67
N GLY A 11 3.48 1.67 -11.91
CA GLY A 11 3.70 1.82 -10.48
C GLY A 11 3.35 0.57 -9.69
N LEU A 12 2.17 0.00 -9.94
CA LEU A 12 1.73 -1.26 -9.32
C LEU A 12 2.66 -2.42 -9.64
N LEU A 13 3.05 -2.57 -10.91
CA LEU A 13 3.98 -3.63 -11.31
C LEU A 13 5.28 -3.55 -10.52
N ARG A 14 5.82 -2.34 -10.33
CA ARG A 14 7.02 -2.13 -9.50
C ARG A 14 6.79 -2.53 -8.04
N THR A 15 5.67 -2.12 -7.44
CA THR A 15 5.35 -2.46 -6.05
C THR A 15 5.16 -3.97 -5.87
N TYR A 16 4.45 -4.63 -6.80
CA TYR A 16 4.22 -6.08 -6.75
C TYR A 16 5.50 -6.88 -6.96
N THR A 17 6.38 -6.46 -7.87
CA THR A 17 7.70 -7.11 -8.04
C THR A 17 8.59 -6.97 -6.81
N SER A 18 8.38 -5.93 -5.98
CA SER A 18 9.10 -5.76 -4.71
C SER A 18 8.46 -6.48 -3.52
N MET A 19 7.28 -7.09 -3.68
CA MET A 19 6.66 -7.88 -2.62
C MET A 19 7.40 -9.21 -2.44
N ASN A 20 7.67 -9.58 -1.19
CA ASN A 20 8.18 -10.90 -0.85
C ASN A 20 7.02 -11.87 -0.61
N GLN A 21 7.24 -13.15 -0.92
CA GLN A 21 6.27 -14.22 -0.67
C GLN A 21 5.93 -14.33 0.82
N ASP A 22 6.91 -14.15 1.71
CA ASP A 22 6.69 -14.15 3.17
C ASP A 22 5.67 -13.09 3.61
N LEU A 23 5.61 -11.96 2.91
CA LEU A 23 4.62 -10.92 3.19
C LEU A 23 3.23 -11.34 2.71
N LEU A 24 3.11 -12.06 1.59
CA LEU A 24 1.83 -12.55 1.10
C LEU A 24 1.29 -13.69 1.98
N ASP A 25 2.17 -14.57 2.46
CA ASP A 25 1.79 -15.74 3.27
C ASP A 25 1.69 -15.44 4.78
N TYR A 26 1.74 -14.17 5.18
CA TYR A 26 1.73 -13.79 6.61
C TYR A 26 0.46 -14.20 7.35
N SER A 27 -0.71 -14.08 6.71
CA SER A 27 -2.00 -14.34 7.35
C SER A 27 -2.98 -15.02 6.41
N ASP A 28 -3.66 -16.06 6.93
CA ASP A 28 -4.75 -16.77 6.26
C ASP A 28 -6.09 -16.02 6.33
N ALA A 29 -6.13 -14.84 6.97
CA ALA A 29 -7.33 -14.02 7.02
C ALA A 29 -7.75 -13.62 5.60
N TRP A 30 -8.99 -13.93 5.23
CA TRP A 30 -9.47 -13.71 3.86
C TRP A 30 -9.40 -12.23 3.41
N GLN A 31 -9.37 -11.29 4.37
CA GLN A 31 -9.24 -9.85 4.11
C GLN A 31 -7.78 -9.40 3.88
N TYR A 32 -6.79 -10.18 4.32
CA TYR A 32 -5.39 -9.74 4.37
C TYR A 32 -4.83 -9.41 2.99
N ILE A 33 -4.85 -10.38 2.06
CA ILE A 33 -4.37 -10.19 0.68
C ILE A 33 -5.10 -9.04 -0.04
N PRO A 34 -6.45 -8.95 -0.01
CA PRO A 34 -7.16 -7.79 -0.57
C PRO A 34 -6.69 -6.44 0.00
N LEU A 35 -6.42 -6.36 1.30
CA LEU A 35 -5.97 -5.13 1.95
C LEU A 35 -4.53 -4.77 1.58
N VAL A 36 -3.62 -5.74 1.49
CA VAL A 36 -2.26 -5.53 0.99
C VAL A 36 -2.28 -4.94 -0.43
N TYR A 37 -3.12 -5.49 -1.31
CA TYR A 37 -3.26 -4.94 -2.67
C TYR A 37 -3.91 -3.56 -2.70
N ALA A 38 -4.88 -3.29 -1.83
CA ALA A 38 -5.48 -1.96 -1.69
C ALA A 38 -4.45 -0.92 -1.22
N ILE A 39 -3.59 -1.26 -0.24
CA ILE A 39 -2.49 -0.42 0.22
C ILE A 39 -1.51 -0.13 -0.93
N SER A 40 -1.12 -1.14 -1.71
CA SER A 40 -0.24 -0.95 -2.88
C SER A 40 -0.85 -0.10 -3.98
N PHE A 41 -2.15 -0.23 -4.21
CA PHE A 41 -2.88 0.61 -5.14
C PHE A 41 -2.88 2.07 -4.68
N LEU A 42 -3.22 2.31 -3.41
CA LEU A 42 -3.22 3.65 -2.84
C LEU A 42 -1.82 4.29 -2.88
N HIS A 43 -0.79 3.53 -2.48
CA HIS A 43 0.60 3.96 -2.55
C HIS A 43 0.97 4.44 -3.96
N THR A 44 0.59 3.66 -4.99
CA THR A 44 0.82 4.00 -6.38
C THR A 44 0.04 5.24 -6.82
N VAL A 45 -1.24 5.34 -6.48
CA VAL A 45 -2.10 6.50 -6.80
C VAL A 45 -1.52 7.77 -6.20
N VAL A 46 -1.07 7.72 -4.94
CA VAL A 46 -0.44 8.84 -4.24
C VAL A 46 0.85 9.27 -4.93
N GLN A 47 1.71 8.32 -5.32
CA GLN A 47 2.92 8.60 -6.10
C GLN A 47 2.61 9.27 -7.44
N GLU A 48 1.64 8.75 -8.19
CA GLU A 48 1.25 9.30 -9.49
C GLU A 48 0.63 10.70 -9.36
N ARG A 49 -0.13 10.97 -8.28
CA ARG A 49 -0.73 12.28 -8.00
C ARG A 49 0.31 13.39 -7.81
N ARG A 50 1.55 13.06 -7.42
CA ARG A 50 2.66 14.05 -7.29
C ARG A 50 3.01 14.71 -8.62
N LYS A 51 2.70 14.07 -9.76
CA LYS A 51 3.00 14.59 -11.10
C LYS A 51 2.17 15.82 -11.48
N PHE A 52 1.09 16.10 -10.75
CA PHE A 52 0.17 17.21 -11.01
C PHE A 52 0.57 18.51 -10.28
N GLY A 53 1.75 18.55 -9.63
CA GLY A 53 2.22 19.74 -8.93
C GLY A 53 1.22 20.21 -7.86
N PRO A 54 0.96 21.53 -7.74
CA PRO A 54 0.02 22.09 -6.76
C PRO A 54 -1.42 21.54 -6.84
N LEU A 55 -1.88 21.11 -8.03
CA LEU A 55 -3.20 20.48 -8.19
C LEU A 55 -3.26 19.08 -7.53
N GLY A 56 -2.11 18.41 -7.45
CA GLY A 56 -1.96 17.15 -6.77
C GLY A 56 -1.73 17.33 -5.27
N TRP A 57 -0.72 18.13 -4.92
CA TRP A 57 -0.24 18.38 -3.58
C TRP A 57 0.31 19.81 -3.46
N ASN A 58 -0.15 20.58 -2.45
CA ASN A 58 0.42 21.90 -2.16
C ASN A 58 1.92 21.81 -1.79
N ILE A 59 2.30 20.77 -1.04
CA ILE A 59 3.70 20.43 -0.74
C ILE A 59 3.84 18.91 -0.95
N PRO A 60 4.68 18.46 -1.91
CA PRO A 60 4.78 17.03 -2.22
C PRO A 60 5.58 16.29 -1.14
N TYR A 61 4.98 15.26 -0.55
CA TYR A 61 5.71 14.29 0.29
C TYR A 61 6.42 13.24 -0.56
N GLU A 62 7.60 12.79 -0.13
CA GLU A 62 8.39 11.78 -0.84
C GLU A 62 8.02 10.36 -0.42
N PHE A 63 6.84 9.90 -0.84
CA PHE A 63 6.39 8.53 -0.62
C PHE A 63 7.33 7.51 -1.26
N ASN A 64 7.92 6.65 -0.43
CA ASN A 64 8.87 5.62 -0.82
C ASN A 64 8.41 4.21 -0.36
N SER A 65 9.25 3.20 -0.60
CA SER A 65 8.93 1.81 -0.26
C SER A 65 8.81 1.55 1.25
N ALA A 66 9.47 2.35 2.08
CA ALA A 66 9.38 2.23 3.54
C ALA A 66 7.99 2.64 4.06
N ASP A 67 7.35 3.65 3.46
CA ASP A 67 5.97 4.05 3.81
C ASP A 67 4.98 2.94 3.48
N TRP A 68 5.14 2.32 2.31
CA TRP A 68 4.35 1.17 1.88
C TRP A 68 4.55 -0.01 2.84
N LEU A 69 5.79 -0.37 3.14
CA LEU A 69 6.09 -1.47 4.06
C LEU A 69 5.53 -1.21 5.46
N SER A 70 5.69 0.01 5.98
CA SER A 70 5.15 0.41 7.28
C SER A 70 3.63 0.28 7.32
N SER A 71 2.94 0.60 6.23
CA SER A 71 1.48 0.43 6.11
C SER A 71 1.08 -1.06 6.13
N CYS A 72 1.84 -1.93 5.46
CA CYS A 72 1.63 -3.38 5.51
C CYS A 72 1.88 -3.95 6.91
N LEU A 73 2.96 -3.54 7.58
CA LEU A 73 3.27 -3.98 8.95
C LEU A 73 2.20 -3.51 9.94
N PHE A 74 1.68 -2.29 9.78
CA PHE A 74 0.56 -1.81 10.58
C PHE A 74 -0.69 -2.68 10.39
N LEU A 75 -1.02 -3.04 9.14
CA LEU A 75 -2.12 -3.94 8.84
C LEU A 75 -1.92 -5.30 9.53
N GLN A 76 -0.72 -5.87 9.47
CA GLN A 76 -0.39 -7.15 10.11
C GLN A 76 -0.64 -7.08 11.62
N ASN A 77 -0.02 -6.13 12.31
CA ASN A 77 -0.21 -5.94 13.75
C ASN A 77 -1.68 -5.68 14.10
N HIS A 78 -2.40 -4.91 13.27
CA HIS A 78 -3.82 -4.66 13.50
C HIS A 78 -4.66 -5.93 13.41
N LEU A 79 -4.40 -6.80 12.43
CA LEU A 79 -5.11 -8.06 12.27
C LEU A 79 -4.81 -9.04 13.41
N ASP A 80 -3.59 -9.04 13.93
CA ASP A 80 -3.19 -9.88 15.07
C ASP A 80 -3.88 -9.46 16.38
N ASP A 81 -4.15 -8.16 16.54
CA ASP A 81 -4.81 -7.59 17.72
C ASP A 81 -6.36 -7.64 17.66
N ILE A 82 -6.95 -7.93 16.49
CA ILE A 82 -8.40 -7.96 16.32
C ILE A 82 -9.01 -9.23 16.92
N ASP A 83 -10.07 -9.07 17.73
CA ASP A 83 -10.98 -10.18 18.05
C ASP A 83 -11.72 -10.63 16.78
N PRO A 84 -11.59 -11.90 16.34
CA PRO A 84 -12.26 -12.42 15.15
C PRO A 84 -13.78 -12.18 15.14
N LYS A 85 -14.41 -12.03 16.31
CA LYS A 85 -15.85 -11.75 16.45
C LYS A 85 -16.23 -10.29 16.20
N LYS A 86 -15.31 -9.35 16.44
CA LYS A 86 -15.53 -7.91 16.19
C LYS A 86 -15.22 -7.52 14.75
N GLY A 87 -14.31 -8.24 14.09
CA GLY A 87 -13.89 -7.94 12.73
C GLY A 87 -13.07 -6.65 12.62
N ILE A 88 -12.85 -6.19 11.38
CA ILE A 88 -11.94 -5.10 11.07
C ILE A 88 -12.54 -3.74 11.44
N SER A 89 -11.75 -2.91 12.16
CA SER A 89 -12.10 -1.51 12.43
C SER A 89 -11.60 -0.61 11.31
N TRP A 90 -12.51 -0.21 10.41
CA TRP A 90 -12.19 0.72 9.31
C TRP A 90 -11.76 2.11 9.78
N GLN A 91 -12.18 2.53 10.96
CA GLN A 91 -11.73 3.79 11.56
C GLN A 91 -10.27 3.75 11.97
N THR A 92 -9.78 2.56 12.36
CA THR A 92 -8.38 2.34 12.75
C THR A 92 -7.47 2.21 11.53
N LEU A 93 -7.98 1.67 10.43
CA LEU A 93 -7.23 1.51 9.17
C LEU A 93 -7.14 2.78 8.31
N ARG A 94 -7.98 3.79 8.56
CA ARG A 94 -8.04 5.04 7.78
C ARG A 94 -6.96 6.03 8.23
#